data_AF-A0A667ZLI5-F1
#
_entry.id   AF-A0A667ZLI5-F1
#
_cell.length_a   1.000
_cell.length_b   1.000
_cell.length_c   1.000
_cell.angle_alpha   90.00
_cell.angle_beta   90.00
_cell.angle_gamma   90.00
#
_symmetry.space_group_name_H-M   'P 1'
#
loop_
_entity.id
_entity.type
_entity.pdbx_description
1 polymer ?
#
loop_
_entity_poly.entity_id
_entity_poly.type
_entity_poly.pdbx_seq_one_letter_code
_entity_poly.pdbx_strand_id
1 'polypeptide(L)'
;MKTTDLSSTWDRDFTATFSFVPNVFVLQHEDASIMMFDHMVEVNELKKEMEEYKLLLDKDLEFIKQLIVGCPDGENVSQSLPHTTSGRGEDKYFLYEIVANKTSGIDVDKWDYLARDCHHLGIPMTFDYRRLLMFTRVCEVDGLRHICIRDKEAENLYDMFYRRFSLHQRAYQHRVSNIIEYIVFDQILNSSDDNLKGAKEILNKIVRRQIYKCLGKIPSKVVTQLCSCVVTLDYGMKDKDPIDKVYFYSKRNLDEPYRISKEQVSKLLPADFNETFLRVYWKGEPNDESLESAKEIFNQWCARNFPLLQVIDGPVQYPQPQHPQFSHPNIYIL
;
A
#
# COMPACT_ATOMS: atom_id res chain seq x y z
N MET A 1 -17.43 5.73 -18.58
CA MET A 1 -16.28 5.12 -17.89
C MET A 1 -16.77 3.89 -17.14
N LYS A 2 -16.19 2.72 -17.39
CA LYS A 2 -16.29 1.59 -16.44
C LYS A 2 -15.06 1.69 -15.54
N THR A 3 -15.26 1.79 -14.24
CA THR A 3 -14.20 1.59 -13.25
C THR A 3 -13.68 0.15 -13.36
N THR A 4 -12.40 -0.06 -13.07
CA THR A 4 -11.87 -1.40 -12.84
C THR A 4 -12.48 -1.97 -11.57
N ASP A 5 -13.30 -3.01 -11.71
CA ASP A 5 -13.92 -3.69 -10.57
C ASP A 5 -12.83 -4.22 -9.63
N LEU A 6 -12.90 -3.85 -8.35
CA LEU A 6 -12.02 -4.36 -7.28
C LEU A 6 -10.52 -4.07 -7.47
N SER A 7 -10.15 -2.92 -8.06
CA SER A 7 -8.78 -2.53 -8.42
C SER A 7 -7.65 -3.04 -7.49
N SER A 8 -7.61 -2.63 -6.22
CA SER A 8 -6.53 -3.02 -5.29
C SER A 8 -6.57 -4.49 -4.84
N THR A 9 -7.72 -5.15 -4.97
CA THR A 9 -7.93 -6.55 -4.58
C THR A 9 -7.52 -7.51 -5.71
N TRP A 10 -7.60 -7.05 -6.97
CA TRP A 10 -7.07 -7.77 -8.14
C TRP A 10 -5.54 -7.90 -8.12
N ASP A 11 -4.82 -7.00 -7.45
CA ASP A 11 -3.38 -7.18 -7.21
C ASP A 11 -3.08 -7.87 -5.87
N ARG A 12 -3.67 -7.37 -4.76
CA ARG A 12 -3.34 -7.86 -3.42
C ARG A 12 -3.62 -9.35 -3.23
N ASP A 13 -4.77 -9.85 -3.73
CA ASP A 13 -5.25 -11.19 -3.41
C ASP A 13 -5.17 -12.15 -4.63
N PHE A 14 -5.33 -11.62 -5.86
CA PHE A 14 -5.25 -12.38 -7.12
C PHE A 14 -3.78 -12.66 -7.51
N THR A 15 -2.95 -11.66 -7.82
CA THR A 15 -1.58 -11.88 -8.31
C THR A 15 -0.63 -12.41 -7.23
N ALA A 16 -0.77 -12.00 -5.97
CA ALA A 16 0.02 -12.56 -4.87
C ALA A 16 -0.14 -14.10 -4.75
N THR A 17 -1.34 -14.63 -5.03
CA THR A 17 -1.63 -16.08 -5.02
C THR A 17 -0.87 -16.85 -6.10
N PHE A 18 -0.48 -16.20 -7.21
CA PHE A 18 0.26 -16.83 -8.31
C PHE A 18 1.80 -16.80 -8.15
N SER A 19 2.34 -15.97 -7.25
CA SER A 19 3.80 -15.81 -7.04
C SER A 19 4.57 -17.09 -6.68
N PHE A 20 3.88 -18.17 -6.29
CA PHE A 20 4.45 -19.48 -5.96
C PHE A 20 4.22 -20.55 -7.04
N VAL A 21 3.76 -20.19 -8.25
CA VAL A 21 3.53 -21.12 -9.35
C VAL A 21 4.58 -20.90 -10.46
N PRO A 22 5.49 -21.86 -10.72
CA PRO A 22 6.41 -21.75 -11.85
C PRO A 22 5.65 -21.55 -13.17
N ASN A 23 6.12 -20.60 -13.98
CA ASN A 23 5.59 -20.24 -15.30
C ASN A 23 4.18 -19.60 -15.33
N VAL A 24 3.68 -19.02 -14.23
CA VAL A 24 2.56 -18.07 -14.30
C VAL A 24 3.08 -16.64 -14.26
N PHE A 25 2.72 -15.84 -15.25
CA PHE A 25 3.10 -14.42 -15.32
C PHE A 25 2.23 -13.59 -14.37
N VAL A 26 2.87 -12.85 -13.47
CA VAL A 26 2.21 -12.10 -12.38
C VAL A 26 1.98 -10.65 -12.81
N LEU A 27 1.07 -10.46 -13.78
CA LEU A 27 0.77 -9.17 -14.41
C LEU A 27 0.30 -8.12 -13.38
N GLN A 28 1.06 -7.05 -13.15
CA GLN A 28 0.66 -5.95 -12.28
C GLN A 28 -0.31 -4.99 -13.00
N HIS A 29 -1.02 -4.14 -12.26
CA HIS A 29 -1.84 -3.08 -12.87
C HIS A 29 -1.02 -2.09 -13.72
N GLU A 30 0.27 -1.86 -13.44
CA GLU A 30 1.13 -1.05 -14.30
C GLU A 30 1.36 -1.71 -15.68
N ASP A 31 1.61 -3.02 -15.71
CA ASP A 31 1.74 -3.78 -16.97
C ASP A 31 0.44 -3.73 -17.79
N ALA A 32 -0.70 -3.99 -17.12
CA ALA A 32 -2.02 -3.93 -17.74
C ALA A 32 -2.36 -2.51 -18.25
N SER A 33 -1.85 -1.49 -17.58
CA SER A 33 -2.00 -0.08 -17.96
C SER A 33 -1.15 0.29 -19.19
N ILE A 34 0.06 -0.26 -19.35
CA ILE A 34 0.81 -0.18 -20.62
C ILE A 34 0.03 -0.86 -21.75
N MET A 35 -0.44 -2.10 -21.53
CA MET A 35 -1.18 -2.85 -22.56
C MET A 35 -2.46 -2.12 -23.00
N MET A 36 -3.18 -1.49 -22.06
CA MET A 36 -4.36 -0.68 -22.35
C MET A 36 -4.01 0.64 -23.04
N PHE A 37 -2.89 1.28 -22.67
CA PHE A 37 -2.40 2.49 -23.32
C PHE A 37 -2.02 2.24 -24.79
N ASP A 38 -1.23 1.20 -25.07
CA ASP A 38 -0.89 0.80 -26.44
C ASP A 38 -2.14 0.50 -27.27
N HIS A 39 -3.10 -0.26 -26.70
CA HIS A 39 -4.37 -0.55 -27.37
C HIS A 39 -5.20 0.71 -27.65
N MET A 40 -5.25 1.64 -26.70
CA MET A 40 -5.97 2.92 -26.84
C MET A 40 -5.34 3.82 -27.91
N VAL A 41 -4.01 3.89 -27.96
CA VAL A 41 -3.27 4.67 -28.96
C VAL A 41 -3.48 4.12 -30.37
N GLU A 42 -3.51 2.79 -30.52
CA GLU A 42 -3.70 2.15 -31.83
C GLU A 42 -5.15 2.22 -32.32
N VAL A 43 -6.13 1.81 -31.49
CA VAL A 43 -7.55 1.70 -31.92
C VAL A 43 -8.20 3.05 -32.23
N ASN A 44 -7.74 4.12 -31.59
CA ASN A 44 -8.25 5.48 -31.82
C ASN A 44 -7.31 6.32 -32.72
N GLU A 45 -6.32 5.70 -33.37
CA GLU A 45 -5.33 6.35 -34.25
C GLU A 45 -4.56 7.56 -33.64
N LEU A 46 -4.45 7.64 -32.31
CA LEU A 46 -4.02 8.86 -31.58
C LEU A 46 -2.63 9.37 -31.95
N LYS A 47 -1.79 8.51 -32.56
CA LYS A 47 -0.47 8.88 -33.11
C LYS A 47 -0.55 10.13 -34.00
N LYS A 48 -1.61 10.27 -34.81
CA LYS A 48 -1.82 11.41 -35.72
C LYS A 48 -2.04 12.72 -34.95
N GLU A 49 -2.89 12.68 -33.92
CA GLU A 49 -3.14 13.85 -33.06
C GLU A 49 -1.89 14.22 -32.25
N MET A 50 -1.17 13.22 -31.72
CA MET A 50 0.08 13.43 -30.99
C MET A 50 1.15 14.14 -31.85
N GLU A 51 1.27 13.77 -33.14
CA GLU A 51 2.15 14.47 -34.09
C GLU A 51 1.68 15.91 -34.38
N GLU A 52 0.37 16.16 -34.51
CA GLU A 52 -0.19 17.52 -34.68
C GLU A 52 0.11 18.42 -33.46
N TYR A 53 0.01 17.87 -32.25
CA TYR A 53 0.43 18.52 -31.00
C TYR A 53 1.95 18.51 -30.76
N LYS A 54 2.75 18.05 -31.74
CA LYS A 54 4.23 18.10 -31.80
C LYS A 54 4.94 17.20 -30.80
N LEU A 55 4.34 16.08 -30.43
CA LEU A 55 5.01 15.01 -29.68
C LEU A 55 5.93 14.21 -30.61
N LEU A 56 7.03 13.68 -30.06
CA LEU A 56 7.99 12.85 -30.76
C LEU A 56 7.67 11.37 -30.45
N LEU A 57 6.77 10.76 -31.22
CA LEU A 57 6.13 9.46 -30.93
C LEU A 57 7.07 8.41 -30.30
N ASP A 58 8.19 8.10 -30.95
CA ASP A 58 9.14 7.07 -30.49
C ASP A 58 9.67 7.30 -29.07
N LYS A 59 9.84 8.56 -28.66
CA LYS A 59 10.32 8.95 -27.33
C LYS A 59 9.18 9.21 -26.36
N ASP A 60 8.08 9.76 -26.84
CA ASP A 60 6.99 10.24 -25.98
C ASP A 60 6.04 9.11 -25.57
N LEU A 61 5.79 8.13 -26.45
CA LEU A 61 5.07 6.90 -26.09
C LEU A 61 5.85 6.09 -25.06
N GLU A 62 7.16 5.92 -25.27
CA GLU A 62 8.06 5.23 -24.33
C GLU A 62 8.17 5.98 -23.00
N PHE A 63 8.33 7.31 -23.04
CA PHE A 63 8.32 8.14 -21.83
C PHE A 63 7.02 8.01 -21.03
N ILE A 64 5.85 8.00 -21.69
CA ILE A 64 4.55 7.81 -21.01
C ILE A 64 4.48 6.43 -20.31
N LYS A 65 4.96 5.36 -20.96
CA LYS A 65 5.02 4.02 -20.31
C LYS A 65 5.93 4.02 -19.08
N GLN A 66 7.07 4.71 -19.16
CA GLN A 66 8.00 4.87 -18.04
C GLN A 66 7.42 5.75 -16.91
N LEU A 67 6.51 6.69 -17.22
CA LEU A 67 5.76 7.43 -16.19
C LEU A 67 4.67 6.58 -15.51
N ILE A 68 4.10 5.61 -16.22
CA ILE A 68 3.10 4.66 -15.67
C ILE A 68 3.78 3.64 -14.75
N VAL A 69 4.84 2.98 -15.21
CA VAL A 69 5.59 1.99 -14.41
C VAL A 69 6.46 2.65 -13.35
N GLY A 70 6.87 3.90 -13.57
CA GLY A 70 7.85 4.59 -12.73
C GLY A 70 9.28 4.13 -13.00
N CYS A 71 10.24 5.04 -12.83
CA CYS A 71 11.67 4.72 -12.94
C CYS A 71 12.22 4.25 -11.58
N PRO A 72 12.98 3.14 -11.50
CA PRO A 72 13.68 2.73 -10.27
C PRO A 72 14.70 3.78 -9.77
N ASP A 73 15.14 3.62 -8.51
CA ASP A 73 16.11 4.50 -7.83
C ASP A 73 17.31 4.85 -8.73
N GLY A 74 17.66 6.14 -8.78
CA GLY A 74 18.78 6.69 -9.56
C GLY A 74 20.11 5.95 -9.38
N GLU A 75 20.32 5.37 -8.18
CA GLU A 75 21.47 4.53 -7.80
C GLU A 75 21.72 3.33 -8.74
N ASN A 76 20.70 2.83 -9.49
CA ASN A 76 20.82 1.66 -10.38
C ASN A 76 20.62 1.97 -11.88
N VAL A 77 20.47 3.24 -12.28
CA VAL A 77 20.25 3.65 -13.68
C VAL A 77 21.36 3.15 -14.63
N SER A 78 22.57 2.92 -14.11
CA SER A 78 23.73 2.42 -14.84
C SER A 78 23.87 0.89 -14.92
N GLN A 79 22.99 0.10 -14.28
CA GLN A 79 23.09 -1.37 -14.27
C GLN A 79 21.78 -2.13 -14.55
N SER A 80 20.59 -1.59 -14.22
CA SER A 80 19.30 -2.27 -14.44
C SER A 80 18.55 -1.80 -15.69
N LEU A 81 19.10 -0.84 -16.43
CA LEU A 81 18.57 -0.31 -17.69
C LEU A 81 19.62 -0.49 -18.80
N PRO A 82 19.22 -0.73 -20.06
CA PRO A 82 20.11 -0.55 -21.21
C PRO A 82 20.66 0.89 -21.23
N HIS A 83 21.79 1.13 -21.92
CA HIS A 83 22.43 2.45 -22.05
C HIS A 83 21.64 3.46 -22.92
N THR A 84 20.33 3.59 -22.68
CA THR A 84 19.40 4.45 -23.40
C THR A 84 18.40 5.05 -22.43
N THR A 85 18.57 6.34 -22.12
CA THR A 85 17.50 7.23 -21.66
C THR A 85 16.45 7.38 -22.78
N SER A 86 15.60 6.37 -22.96
CA SER A 86 14.74 6.21 -24.14
C SER A 86 13.52 7.14 -24.16
N GLY A 87 13.13 7.71 -23.02
CA GLY A 87 12.09 8.74 -22.92
C GLY A 87 12.64 10.17 -22.75
N ARG A 88 13.37 10.42 -21.65
CA ARG A 88 13.95 11.73 -21.29
C ARG A 88 15.33 11.56 -20.66
N GLY A 89 16.17 12.60 -20.74
CA GLY A 89 17.53 12.63 -20.18
C GLY A 89 17.57 12.93 -18.68
N GLU A 90 18.78 12.84 -18.11
CA GLU A 90 19.11 13.08 -16.70
C GLU A 90 18.71 14.50 -16.23
N ASP A 91 18.79 15.49 -17.14
CA ASP A 91 18.35 16.88 -16.94
C ASP A 91 16.82 17.05 -16.78
N LYS A 92 16.08 15.94 -16.89
CA LYS A 92 14.62 15.82 -16.77
C LYS A 92 14.19 14.70 -15.81
N TYR A 93 15.09 14.13 -15.01
CA TYR A 93 14.77 12.99 -14.12
C TYR A 93 13.56 13.27 -13.21
N PHE A 94 13.44 14.50 -12.69
CA PHE A 94 12.32 15.00 -11.89
C PHE A 94 10.92 14.77 -12.49
N LEU A 95 10.78 14.53 -13.79
CA LEU A 95 9.49 14.20 -14.39
C LEU A 95 9.00 12.78 -14.01
N TYR A 96 9.93 11.83 -13.84
CA TYR A 96 9.62 10.47 -13.38
C TYR A 96 9.15 10.44 -11.91
N GLU A 97 9.47 11.48 -11.14
CA GLU A 97 9.06 11.65 -9.74
C GLU A 97 7.64 12.24 -9.58
N ILE A 98 6.93 12.54 -10.68
CA ILE A 98 5.58 13.16 -10.66
C ILE A 98 4.47 12.11 -10.60
N VAL A 99 4.48 11.12 -11.51
CA VAL A 99 3.33 10.24 -11.77
C VAL A 99 3.37 8.98 -10.90
N ALA A 100 4.51 8.26 -10.91
CA ALA A 100 4.72 7.03 -10.15
C ALA A 100 6.11 7.06 -9.48
N ASN A 101 6.20 7.76 -8.35
CA ASN A 101 7.47 8.05 -7.67
C ASN A 101 7.98 6.81 -6.91
N LYS A 102 8.74 5.93 -7.57
CA LYS A 102 9.25 4.69 -6.94
C LYS A 102 10.36 4.93 -5.89
N THR A 103 10.96 6.12 -5.87
CA THR A 103 12.02 6.55 -4.92
C THR A 103 11.49 6.82 -3.51
N SER A 104 10.32 7.47 -3.41
CA SER A 104 9.76 7.97 -2.13
C SER A 104 8.26 7.74 -1.96
N GLY A 105 7.55 7.36 -3.01
CA GLY A 105 6.09 7.25 -3.01
C GLY A 105 5.38 8.60 -2.86
N ILE A 106 6.01 9.74 -3.17
CA ILE A 106 5.36 11.05 -3.20
C ILE A 106 5.04 11.42 -4.66
N ASP A 107 3.78 11.25 -5.04
CA ASP A 107 3.29 11.33 -6.42
C ASP A 107 1.88 11.95 -6.47
N VAL A 108 1.47 12.42 -7.66
CA VAL A 108 0.19 13.12 -7.84
C VAL A 108 -1.03 12.21 -7.73
N ASP A 109 -0.87 10.91 -8.03
CA ASP A 109 -1.88 9.87 -7.79
C ASP A 109 -2.34 9.88 -6.32
N LYS A 110 -1.38 9.85 -5.41
CA LYS A 110 -1.62 9.88 -3.96
C LYS A 110 -2.23 11.18 -3.47
N TRP A 111 -1.89 12.32 -4.10
CA TRP A 111 -2.54 13.58 -3.77
C TRP A 111 -4.02 13.59 -4.17
N ASP A 112 -4.36 12.98 -5.32
CA ASP A 112 -5.74 12.85 -5.77
C ASP A 112 -6.54 11.85 -4.93
N TYR A 113 -6.09 10.58 -4.80
CA TYR A 113 -6.88 9.57 -4.08
C TYR A 113 -7.03 9.89 -2.60
N LEU A 114 -6.00 10.41 -1.92
CA LEU A 114 -6.13 10.79 -0.51
C LEU A 114 -7.19 11.88 -0.31
N ALA A 115 -7.24 12.89 -1.21
CA ALA A 115 -8.23 13.97 -1.14
C ALA A 115 -9.63 13.50 -1.56
N ARG A 116 -9.72 12.72 -2.65
CA ARG A 116 -10.95 12.14 -3.20
C ARG A 116 -11.63 11.22 -2.20
N ASP A 117 -10.89 10.29 -1.61
CA ASP A 117 -11.46 9.28 -0.74
C ASP A 117 -11.78 9.87 0.64
N CYS A 118 -10.96 10.79 1.15
CA CYS A 118 -11.33 11.58 2.33
C CYS A 118 -12.69 12.27 2.14
N HIS A 119 -12.92 12.91 0.99
CA HIS A 119 -14.19 13.57 0.68
C HIS A 119 -15.37 12.58 0.67
N HIS A 120 -15.27 11.48 -0.08
CA HIS A 120 -16.38 10.51 -0.22
C HIS A 120 -16.63 9.66 1.05
N LEU A 121 -15.61 9.44 1.89
CA LEU A 121 -15.72 8.71 3.16
C LEU A 121 -16.09 9.61 4.35
N GLY A 122 -16.23 10.92 4.15
CA GLY A 122 -16.49 11.88 5.24
C GLY A 122 -15.32 12.04 6.23
N ILE A 123 -14.10 11.68 5.83
CA ILE A 123 -12.88 11.76 6.64
C ILE A 123 -12.19 13.10 6.37
N PRO A 124 -11.91 13.95 7.37
CA PRO A 124 -11.22 15.22 7.13
C PRO A 124 -9.81 15.03 6.57
N MET A 125 -9.52 15.61 5.41
CA MET A 125 -8.18 15.66 4.82
C MET A 125 -7.33 16.74 5.52
N THR A 126 -6.14 16.37 6.00
CA THR A 126 -5.23 17.28 6.73
C THR A 126 -4.03 17.74 5.89
N PHE A 127 -3.58 16.91 4.96
CA PHE A 127 -2.51 17.24 4.01
C PHE A 127 -3.03 18.15 2.89
N ASP A 128 -2.31 19.26 2.63
CA ASP A 128 -2.59 20.16 1.49
C ASP A 128 -1.51 20.07 0.42
N TYR A 129 -1.81 19.32 -0.64
CA TYR A 129 -0.95 19.20 -1.82
C TYR A 129 -0.75 20.53 -2.57
N ARG A 130 -1.69 21.49 -2.49
CA ARG A 130 -1.55 22.78 -3.18
C ARG A 130 -0.47 23.62 -2.51
N ARG A 131 -0.47 23.63 -1.18
CA ARG A 131 0.62 24.20 -0.39
C ARG A 131 1.95 23.51 -0.70
N LEU A 132 1.99 22.17 -0.75
CA LEU A 132 3.22 21.44 -1.04
C LEU A 132 3.79 21.85 -2.41
N LEU A 133 2.94 21.91 -3.45
CA LEU A 133 3.32 22.30 -4.81
C LEU A 133 3.89 23.73 -4.88
N MET A 134 3.37 24.69 -4.12
CA MET A 134 3.95 26.04 -4.00
C MET A 134 5.34 26.06 -3.34
N PHE A 135 5.72 24.97 -2.68
CA PHE A 135 6.93 24.79 -1.91
C PHE A 135 7.86 23.69 -2.50
N THR A 136 7.62 23.31 -3.74
CA THR A 136 8.48 22.40 -4.52
C THR A 136 9.44 23.18 -5.43
N ARG A 137 10.66 22.68 -5.59
CA ARG A 137 11.69 23.11 -6.55
C ARG A 137 12.25 21.91 -7.32
N VAL A 138 13.06 22.18 -8.34
CA VAL A 138 13.89 21.17 -9.01
C VAL A 138 15.36 21.58 -8.87
N CYS A 139 16.08 20.91 -7.97
CA CYS A 139 17.51 21.10 -7.73
C CYS A 139 18.32 19.97 -8.40
N GLU A 140 19.64 20.06 -8.36
CA GLU A 140 20.55 19.04 -8.90
C GLU A 140 21.20 18.25 -7.75
N VAL A 141 21.26 16.93 -7.88
CA VAL A 141 21.94 16.02 -6.94
C VAL A 141 22.63 14.93 -7.74
N ASP A 142 23.93 14.73 -7.53
CA ASP A 142 24.72 13.66 -8.16
C ASP A 142 24.58 13.58 -9.70
N GLY A 143 24.36 14.74 -10.35
CA GLY A 143 24.13 14.89 -11.80
C GLY A 143 22.68 14.74 -12.27
N LEU A 144 21.79 14.22 -11.43
CA LEU A 144 20.35 14.12 -11.71
C LEU A 144 19.61 15.36 -11.21
N ARG A 145 18.59 15.79 -11.96
CA ARG A 145 17.68 16.86 -11.49
C ARG A 145 16.47 16.26 -10.79
N HIS A 146 16.32 16.55 -9.49
CA HIS A 146 15.32 15.96 -8.60
C HIS A 146 14.28 16.97 -8.09
N ILE A 147 13.06 16.50 -7.83
CA ILE A 147 12.03 17.18 -7.04
C ILE A 147 12.55 17.37 -5.61
N CYS A 148 12.67 18.63 -5.20
CA CYS A 148 13.15 19.02 -3.87
C CYS A 148 12.10 19.84 -3.14
N ILE A 149 11.82 19.48 -1.89
CA ILE A 149 10.72 20.03 -1.09
C ILE A 149 11.27 21.02 -0.05
N ARG A 150 10.47 22.02 0.28
CA ARG A 150 10.79 23.00 1.32
C ARG A 150 10.98 22.36 2.70
N ASP A 151 12.11 22.62 3.35
CA ASP A 151 12.46 22.13 4.70
C ASP A 151 11.30 22.05 5.73
N LYS A 152 10.57 23.16 5.93
CA LYS A 152 9.44 23.31 6.86
C LYS A 152 8.17 22.53 6.49
N GLU A 153 8.17 21.77 5.39
CA GLU A 153 7.04 20.94 4.97
C GLU A 153 7.25 19.45 5.31
N ALA A 154 8.39 19.06 5.90
CA ALA A 154 8.66 17.67 6.30
C ALA A 154 7.56 17.08 7.21
N GLU A 155 7.03 17.85 8.17
CA GLU A 155 5.90 17.44 9.02
C GLU A 155 4.61 17.21 8.21
N ASN A 156 4.36 18.03 7.17
CA ASN A 156 3.21 17.86 6.28
C ASN A 156 3.34 16.58 5.41
N LEU A 157 4.55 16.14 5.10
CA LEU A 157 4.78 14.86 4.42
C LEU A 157 4.52 13.67 5.34
N TYR A 158 4.94 13.74 6.62
CA TYR A 158 4.56 12.71 7.60
C TYR A 158 3.05 12.64 7.80
N ASP A 159 2.32 13.77 7.80
CA ASP A 159 0.85 13.74 7.81
C ASP A 159 0.26 13.12 6.53
N MET A 160 0.85 13.31 5.35
CA MET A 160 0.43 12.63 4.12
C MET A 160 0.51 11.10 4.25
N PHE A 161 1.62 10.57 4.78
CA PHE A 161 1.78 9.13 4.96
C PHE A 161 0.93 8.58 6.12
N TYR A 162 0.78 9.33 7.21
CA TYR A 162 -0.18 9.02 8.28
C TYR A 162 -1.62 8.99 7.75
N ARG A 163 -1.97 9.91 6.83
CA ARG A 163 -3.27 9.96 6.16
C ARG A 163 -3.53 8.73 5.30
N ARG A 164 -2.52 8.28 4.52
CA ARG A 164 -2.56 7.00 3.80
C ARG A 164 -2.79 5.84 4.76
N PHE A 165 -1.97 5.70 5.80
CA PHE A 165 -2.10 4.65 6.82
C PHE A 165 -3.51 4.63 7.45
N SER A 166 -4.04 5.80 7.79
CA SER A 166 -5.38 5.97 8.36
C SER A 166 -6.50 5.52 7.40
N LEU A 167 -6.41 5.87 6.11
CA LEU A 167 -7.36 5.42 5.09
C LEU A 167 -7.27 3.91 4.81
N HIS A 168 -6.07 3.35 4.73
CA HIS A 168 -5.89 1.89 4.64
C HIS A 168 -6.52 1.19 5.85
N GLN A 169 -6.23 1.63 7.07
CA GLN A 169 -6.72 1.00 8.30
C GLN A 169 -8.26 1.09 8.44
N ARG A 170 -8.86 2.23 8.07
CA ARG A 170 -10.28 2.53 8.32
C ARG A 170 -11.21 2.17 7.17
N ALA A 171 -10.73 2.20 5.92
CA ALA A 171 -11.54 2.02 4.72
C ALA A 171 -11.05 0.88 3.82
N TYR A 172 -9.84 0.99 3.22
CA TYR A 172 -9.40 0.04 2.19
C TYR A 172 -9.15 -1.38 2.73
N GLN A 173 -8.85 -1.51 4.02
CA GLN A 173 -8.73 -2.79 4.74
C GLN A 173 -9.84 -2.94 5.78
N HIS A 174 -11.00 -2.30 5.60
CA HIS A 174 -12.10 -2.37 6.57
C HIS A 174 -12.68 -3.78 6.65
N ARG A 175 -12.84 -4.31 7.88
CA ARG A 175 -13.19 -5.73 8.12
C ARG A 175 -14.50 -6.19 7.45
N VAL A 176 -15.43 -5.28 7.18
CA VAL A 176 -16.69 -5.57 6.47
C VAL A 176 -16.53 -5.49 4.95
N SER A 177 -15.64 -4.62 4.44
CA SER A 177 -15.38 -4.50 2.99
C SER A 177 -14.68 -5.74 2.46
N ASN A 178 -13.56 -6.16 3.07
CA ASN A 178 -12.83 -7.37 2.67
C ASN A 178 -13.71 -8.64 2.65
N ILE A 179 -14.71 -8.75 3.54
CA ILE A 179 -15.64 -9.90 3.55
C ILE A 179 -16.79 -9.76 2.54
N ILE A 180 -17.26 -8.55 2.23
CA ILE A 180 -18.23 -8.34 1.14
C ILE A 180 -17.59 -8.66 -0.21
N GLU A 181 -16.35 -8.22 -0.44
CA GLU A 181 -15.57 -8.57 -1.63
C GLU A 181 -15.44 -10.10 -1.79
N TYR A 182 -15.11 -10.80 -0.71
CA TYR A 182 -15.10 -12.27 -0.69
C TYR A 182 -16.49 -12.89 -0.96
N ILE A 183 -17.57 -12.37 -0.36
CA ILE A 183 -18.93 -12.90 -0.55
C ILE A 183 -19.40 -12.78 -2.00
N VAL A 184 -19.12 -11.64 -2.67
CA VAL A 184 -19.47 -11.45 -4.09
C VAL A 184 -18.69 -12.44 -4.96
N PHE A 185 -17.41 -12.63 -4.69
CA PHE A 185 -16.53 -13.60 -5.35
C PHE A 185 -17.00 -15.06 -5.16
N ASP A 186 -17.44 -15.42 -3.95
CA ASP A 186 -18.02 -16.74 -3.62
C ASP A 186 -19.38 -16.96 -4.32
N GLN A 187 -20.26 -15.95 -4.36
CA GLN A 187 -21.55 -16.01 -5.06
C GLN A 187 -21.38 -16.18 -6.58
N ILE A 188 -20.44 -15.48 -7.21
CA ILE A 188 -20.15 -15.66 -8.63
C ILE A 188 -19.66 -17.08 -8.91
N LEU A 189 -18.77 -17.61 -8.06
CA LEU A 189 -18.23 -18.96 -8.17
C LEU A 189 -19.31 -20.05 -8.02
N ASN A 190 -20.12 -19.98 -6.97
CA ASN A 190 -21.06 -21.03 -6.56
C ASN A 190 -22.44 -20.92 -7.23
N SER A 191 -22.69 -19.87 -8.00
CA SER A 191 -23.90 -19.69 -8.81
C SER A 191 -24.14 -20.85 -9.79
N SER A 192 -25.40 -21.10 -10.15
CA SER A 192 -25.81 -22.04 -11.22
C SER A 192 -25.98 -21.39 -12.61
N ASP A 193 -25.89 -20.06 -12.72
CA ASP A 193 -26.11 -19.32 -13.98
C ASP A 193 -24.99 -19.53 -15.02
N ASP A 194 -25.33 -20.03 -16.22
CA ASP A 194 -24.40 -20.22 -17.33
C ASP A 194 -23.77 -18.90 -17.84
N ASN A 195 -24.45 -17.75 -17.69
CA ASN A 195 -23.88 -16.45 -18.06
C ASN A 195 -22.62 -16.12 -17.25
N LEU A 196 -22.55 -16.61 -16.01
CA LEU A 196 -21.39 -16.45 -15.12
C LEU A 196 -20.33 -17.55 -15.31
N LYS A 197 -20.51 -18.51 -16.22
CA LYS A 197 -19.59 -19.65 -16.40
C LYS A 197 -18.15 -19.23 -16.71
N GLY A 198 -17.95 -18.24 -17.59
CA GLY A 198 -16.61 -17.71 -17.89
C GLY A 198 -15.93 -17.11 -16.66
N ALA A 199 -16.68 -16.37 -15.83
CA ALA A 199 -16.18 -15.87 -14.56
C ALA A 199 -15.87 -17.03 -13.60
N LYS A 200 -16.79 -18.00 -13.44
CA LYS A 200 -16.60 -19.21 -12.62
C LYS A 200 -15.35 -19.99 -12.99
N GLU A 201 -15.02 -20.13 -14.27
CA GLU A 201 -13.81 -20.85 -14.70
C GLU A 201 -12.51 -20.10 -14.39
N ILE A 202 -12.55 -18.77 -14.28
CA ILE A 202 -11.45 -17.94 -13.77
C ILE A 202 -11.39 -18.06 -12.23
N LEU A 203 -12.51 -17.81 -11.54
CA LEU A 203 -12.57 -17.85 -10.08
C LEU A 203 -12.27 -19.25 -9.53
N ASN A 204 -12.68 -20.35 -10.19
CA ASN A 204 -12.36 -21.72 -9.76
C ASN A 204 -10.86 -22.06 -9.82
N LYS A 205 -10.07 -21.38 -10.64
CA LYS A 205 -8.61 -21.54 -10.65
C LYS A 205 -7.98 -20.94 -9.39
N ILE A 206 -8.67 -20.00 -8.73
CA ILE A 206 -8.23 -19.22 -7.57
C ILE A 206 -8.85 -19.80 -6.28
N VAL A 207 -10.16 -20.07 -6.27
CA VAL A 207 -10.91 -20.68 -5.16
C VAL A 207 -10.51 -22.14 -4.88
N ARG A 208 -9.66 -22.75 -5.71
CA ARG A 208 -8.87 -23.92 -5.29
C ARG A 208 -7.96 -23.64 -4.07
N ARG A 209 -7.96 -22.41 -3.50
CA ARG A 209 -7.49 -22.09 -2.14
C ARG A 209 -8.50 -21.34 -1.20
N GLN A 210 -9.70 -20.93 -1.65
CA GLN A 210 -10.83 -20.37 -0.82
C GLN A 210 -10.39 -19.18 0.12
N ILE A 211 -10.98 -18.70 1.27
CA ILE A 211 -12.14 -19.03 2.16
C ILE A 211 -12.48 -17.89 3.22
N TYR A 212 -13.67 -17.96 3.87
CA TYR A 212 -14.03 -17.55 5.28
C TYR A 212 -14.53 -16.11 5.66
N LYS A 213 -15.05 -15.98 6.91
CA LYS A 213 -15.83 -14.89 7.60
C LYS A 213 -15.19 -14.45 8.95
N CYS A 214 -14.88 -13.17 9.20
CA CYS A 214 -13.89 -12.75 10.23
C CYS A 214 -14.17 -13.12 11.71
N LEU A 215 -13.11 -13.48 12.46
CA LEU A 215 -13.08 -13.78 13.92
C LEU A 215 -12.26 -12.80 14.76
N GLY A 216 -11.15 -12.23 14.26
CA GLY A 216 -10.27 -11.36 15.05
C GLY A 216 -8.99 -10.89 14.35
N LYS A 217 -8.26 -9.93 14.95
CA LYS A 217 -6.97 -9.37 14.48
C LYS A 217 -5.86 -9.62 15.52
N ILE A 218 -4.66 -10.00 15.08
CA ILE A 218 -3.47 -10.23 15.92
C ILE A 218 -2.20 -9.73 15.20
N PRO A 219 -1.36 -8.86 15.79
CA PRO A 219 0.00 -8.59 15.33
C PRO A 219 0.83 -9.87 15.17
N SER A 220 1.58 -10.03 14.08
CA SER A 220 2.25 -11.30 13.75
C SER A 220 3.75 -11.15 13.48
N LYS A 221 4.54 -12.10 14.00
CA LYS A 221 5.90 -12.41 13.53
C LYS A 221 6.13 -13.90 13.22
N VAL A 222 5.21 -14.80 13.61
CA VAL A 222 5.24 -16.24 13.31
C VAL A 222 3.80 -16.77 13.30
N VAL A 223 3.45 -17.62 12.32
CA VAL A 223 2.54 -18.79 12.43
C VAL A 223 2.25 -19.39 11.05
N THR A 224 2.12 -20.72 10.98
CA THR A 224 1.52 -21.46 9.86
C THR A 224 0.39 -22.36 10.39
N GLN A 225 -0.44 -22.92 9.49
CA GLN A 225 -1.55 -23.86 9.78
C GLN A 225 -2.89 -23.29 10.31
N LEU A 226 -3.18 -22.00 10.11
CA LEU A 226 -4.56 -21.49 10.09
C LEU A 226 -4.82 -20.76 8.77
N CYS A 227 -6.09 -20.53 8.41
CA CYS A 227 -6.38 -19.50 7.42
C CYS A 227 -6.23 -18.12 8.07
N SER A 228 -5.39 -17.33 7.43
CA SER A 228 -4.99 -16.01 7.86
C SER A 228 -4.96 -15.08 6.65
N CYS A 229 -5.77 -14.02 6.65
CA CYS A 229 -5.45 -12.87 5.83
C CYS A 229 -4.33 -12.11 6.55
N VAL A 230 -3.13 -12.10 5.97
CA VAL A 230 -2.01 -11.29 6.47
C VAL A 230 -2.12 -9.92 5.82
N VAL A 231 -2.40 -8.91 6.63
CA VAL A 231 -2.48 -7.51 6.21
C VAL A 231 -1.25 -6.79 6.74
N THR A 232 -0.42 -6.31 5.84
CA THR A 232 0.65 -5.36 6.15
C THR A 232 0.15 -3.96 5.86
N LEU A 233 0.25 -3.07 6.84
CA LEU A 233 0.13 -1.62 6.64
C LEU A 233 1.53 -1.00 6.70
N ASP A 234 1.81 -0.04 5.82
CA ASP A 234 3.10 0.64 5.77
C ASP A 234 2.98 2.11 5.33
N TYR A 235 4.10 2.82 5.36
CA TYR A 235 4.23 4.18 4.80
C TYR A 235 4.57 4.16 3.29
N GLY A 236 4.30 3.04 2.59
CA GLY A 236 4.54 2.86 1.15
C GLY A 236 5.91 2.28 0.81
N MET A 237 6.82 2.18 1.78
CA MET A 237 8.19 1.67 1.61
C MET A 237 8.54 0.54 2.59
N LYS A 238 7.56 -0.30 2.93
CA LYS A 238 7.71 -1.40 3.91
C LYS A 238 8.16 -0.89 5.28
N ASP A 239 9.31 -1.35 5.76
CA ASP A 239 9.94 -1.02 7.03
C ASP A 239 10.71 0.30 7.05
N LYS A 240 10.85 0.99 5.90
CA LYS A 240 11.63 2.22 5.76
C LYS A 240 10.79 3.48 5.88
N ASP A 241 11.40 4.55 6.36
CA ASP A 241 10.85 5.91 6.27
C ASP A 241 10.94 6.41 4.81
N PRO A 242 9.83 6.77 4.15
CA PRO A 242 9.90 7.40 2.83
C PRO A 242 10.55 8.80 2.86
N ILE A 243 10.57 9.47 4.01
CA ILE A 243 11.10 10.83 4.15
C ILE A 243 12.64 10.86 4.07
N ASP A 244 13.32 9.80 4.47
CA ASP A 244 14.77 9.63 4.26
C ASP A 244 15.17 9.66 2.77
N LYS A 245 14.23 9.31 1.87
CA LYS A 245 14.39 9.35 0.41
C LYS A 245 13.84 10.63 -0.24
N VAL A 246 13.38 11.63 0.54
CA VAL A 246 13.01 12.97 0.05
C VAL A 246 14.21 13.93 0.09
N TYR A 247 14.36 14.79 -0.93
CA TYR A 247 15.34 15.88 -0.93
C TYR A 247 14.68 17.18 -0.45
N PHE A 248 15.36 17.91 0.43
CA PHE A 248 14.87 19.15 1.02
C PHE A 248 15.76 20.35 0.71
N TYR A 249 15.20 21.57 0.62
CA TYR A 249 15.95 22.82 0.44
C TYR A 249 15.62 23.88 1.50
N SER A 250 16.61 24.71 1.85
CA SER A 250 16.50 25.72 2.91
C SER A 250 16.12 27.11 2.37
N LYS A 251 16.00 28.15 3.23
CA LYS A 251 15.68 29.53 2.77
C LYS A 251 16.95 30.34 2.50
N ARG A 252 18.05 29.92 3.11
CA ARG A 252 19.37 30.55 3.02
C ARG A 252 20.14 29.99 1.83
N ASN A 253 19.96 28.70 1.55
CA ASN A 253 20.39 28.05 0.33
C ASN A 253 19.21 27.34 -0.35
N LEU A 254 18.96 27.67 -1.61
CA LEU A 254 17.83 27.19 -2.42
C LEU A 254 18.22 26.05 -3.37
N ASP A 255 19.52 25.82 -3.55
CA ASP A 255 20.09 25.00 -4.63
C ASP A 255 21.16 24.02 -4.12
N GLU A 256 21.50 24.05 -2.82
CA GLU A 256 22.07 22.93 -2.06
C GLU A 256 20.92 22.14 -1.38
N PRO A 257 20.43 21.05 -1.99
CA PRO A 257 19.47 20.15 -1.36
C PRO A 257 20.15 19.19 -0.36
N TYR A 258 19.39 18.73 0.63
CA TYR A 258 19.87 17.84 1.69
C TYR A 258 18.77 16.88 2.17
N ARG A 259 19.14 15.81 2.89
CA ARG A 259 18.19 14.91 3.57
C ARG A 259 17.86 15.44 4.97
N ILE A 260 16.66 15.16 5.48
CA ILE A 260 16.25 15.46 6.86
C ILE A 260 15.88 14.14 7.52
N SER A 261 16.54 13.76 8.63
CA SER A 261 16.18 12.56 9.39
C SER A 261 15.00 12.82 10.32
N LYS A 262 14.28 11.75 10.66
CA LYS A 262 13.12 11.76 11.57
C LYS A 262 13.36 12.52 12.88
N GLU A 263 14.56 12.36 13.46
CA GLU A 263 14.99 12.96 14.73
C GLU A 263 15.11 14.49 14.64
N GLN A 264 15.35 15.03 13.44
CA GLN A 264 15.39 16.47 13.18
C GLN A 264 13.99 17.07 13.01
N VAL A 265 12.98 16.25 12.72
CA VAL A 265 11.57 16.69 12.56
C VAL A 265 10.83 16.61 13.90
N SER A 266 10.66 15.41 14.47
CA SER A 266 10.00 15.27 15.78
C SER A 266 10.21 13.90 16.43
N LYS A 267 10.42 13.90 17.75
CA LYS A 267 10.48 12.68 18.58
C LYS A 267 9.12 12.01 18.81
N LEU A 268 8.03 12.58 18.32
CA LEU A 268 6.66 12.03 18.40
C LEU A 268 6.24 11.31 17.11
N LEU A 269 7.12 11.22 16.11
CA LEU A 269 6.92 10.44 14.90
C LEU A 269 6.98 8.92 15.18
N PRO A 270 6.43 8.07 14.30
CA PRO A 270 6.42 6.61 14.49
C PRO A 270 7.83 6.05 14.74
N ALA A 271 7.92 5.08 15.66
CA ALA A 271 9.16 4.31 15.86
C ALA A 271 9.41 3.43 14.63
N ASP A 272 8.41 2.62 14.28
CA ASP A 272 8.37 1.67 13.16
C ASP A 272 7.45 2.17 12.03
N PHE A 273 7.76 1.82 10.78
CA PHE A 273 7.01 2.26 9.59
C PHE A 273 6.06 1.23 8.98
N ASN A 274 6.03 0.00 9.54
CA ASN A 274 5.07 -1.03 9.18
C ASN A 274 4.36 -1.68 10.38
N GLU A 275 3.14 -2.15 10.14
CA GLU A 275 2.37 -2.99 11.06
C GLU A 275 1.86 -4.21 10.29
N THR A 276 2.38 -5.41 10.59
CA THR A 276 1.86 -6.66 10.04
C THR A 276 0.91 -7.32 11.04
N PHE A 277 -0.34 -7.50 10.63
CA PHE A 277 -1.34 -8.20 11.43
C PHE A 277 -2.08 -9.28 10.64
N LEU A 278 -2.41 -10.33 11.37
CA LEU A 278 -3.08 -11.52 10.93
C LEU A 278 -4.55 -11.42 11.33
N ARG A 279 -5.46 -11.57 10.35
CA ARG A 279 -6.89 -11.73 10.60
C ARG A 279 -7.29 -13.20 10.42
N VAL A 280 -7.92 -13.78 11.44
CA VAL A 280 -8.48 -15.14 11.40
C VAL A 280 -9.97 -15.07 11.05
N TYR A 281 -10.50 -16.10 10.40
CA TYR A 281 -11.86 -16.14 9.87
C TYR A 281 -12.50 -17.54 10.08
N TRP A 282 -13.78 -17.59 10.47
CA TRP A 282 -14.70 -18.73 10.64
C TRP A 282 -15.37 -19.15 9.32
N LYS A 283 -15.95 -20.37 9.23
CA LYS A 283 -16.75 -20.80 8.06
C LYS A 283 -18.26 -20.75 8.26
N GLY A 284 -18.76 -21.03 9.47
CA GLY A 284 -20.16 -21.33 9.71
C GLY A 284 -21.14 -20.17 9.56
N GLU A 285 -22.42 -20.50 9.63
CA GLU A 285 -23.56 -19.57 9.47
C GLU A 285 -23.64 -18.51 10.58
N PRO A 286 -24.39 -17.39 10.41
CA PRO A 286 -24.51 -16.35 11.44
C PRO A 286 -25.12 -16.86 12.75
N ASN A 287 -25.98 -17.87 12.66
CA ASN A 287 -26.74 -18.46 13.77
C ASN A 287 -26.22 -19.87 14.14
N ASP A 288 -24.98 -20.20 13.74
CA ASP A 288 -24.33 -21.46 14.08
C ASP A 288 -23.87 -21.42 15.55
N GLU A 289 -24.41 -22.30 16.40
CA GLU A 289 -24.05 -22.41 17.82
C GLU A 289 -22.54 -22.65 18.02
N SER A 290 -21.88 -23.23 17.02
CA SER A 290 -20.42 -23.45 16.99
C SER A 290 -19.61 -22.15 16.94
N LEU A 291 -20.22 -20.99 16.64
CA LEU A 291 -19.51 -19.70 16.55
C LEU A 291 -18.91 -19.26 17.88
N GLU A 292 -19.61 -19.45 19.01
CA GLU A 292 -19.06 -19.12 20.33
C GLU A 292 -17.90 -20.06 20.70
N SER A 293 -18.05 -21.36 20.43
CA SER A 293 -16.97 -22.34 20.56
C SER A 293 -15.74 -21.97 19.70
N ALA A 294 -15.95 -21.47 18.48
CA ALA A 294 -14.88 -21.04 17.58
C ALA A 294 -14.15 -19.78 18.11
N LYS A 295 -14.89 -18.80 18.66
CA LYS A 295 -14.31 -17.64 19.36
C LYS A 295 -13.52 -18.07 20.59
N GLU A 296 -14.02 -19.02 21.38
CA GLU A 296 -13.33 -19.48 22.58
C GLU A 296 -12.03 -20.21 22.24
N ILE A 297 -12.04 -21.11 21.24
CA ILE A 297 -10.83 -21.77 20.72
C ILE A 297 -9.81 -20.73 20.22
N PHE A 298 -10.28 -19.71 19.49
CA PHE A 298 -9.44 -18.60 19.02
C PHE A 298 -8.83 -17.80 20.19
N ASN A 299 -9.60 -17.48 21.22
CA ASN A 299 -9.13 -16.75 22.40
C ASN A 299 -8.11 -17.57 23.21
N GLN A 300 -8.35 -18.88 23.41
CA GLN A 300 -7.40 -19.79 24.06
C GLN A 300 -6.08 -19.90 23.26
N TRP A 301 -6.16 -19.95 21.93
CA TRP A 301 -4.99 -19.95 21.05
C TRP A 301 -4.22 -18.63 21.10
N CYS A 302 -4.93 -17.49 21.15
CA CYS A 302 -4.31 -16.17 21.36
C CYS A 302 -3.56 -16.11 22.69
N ALA A 303 -4.21 -16.46 23.80
CA ALA A 303 -3.60 -16.42 25.13
C ALA A 303 -2.36 -17.33 25.25
N ARG A 304 -2.34 -18.47 24.54
CA ARG A 304 -1.22 -19.41 24.54
C ARG A 304 -0.01 -18.95 23.73
N ASN A 305 -0.23 -18.32 22.57
CA ASN A 305 0.86 -17.98 21.63
C ASN A 305 1.26 -16.49 21.69
N PHE A 306 0.36 -15.63 22.16
CA PHE A 306 0.49 -14.17 22.19
C PHE A 306 0.01 -13.61 23.55
N PRO A 307 0.64 -13.98 24.69
CA PRO A 307 0.14 -13.65 26.03
C PRO A 307 0.13 -12.14 26.38
N LEU A 308 0.74 -11.29 25.56
CA LEU A 308 0.71 -9.82 25.69
C LEU A 308 -0.44 -9.15 24.93
N LEU A 309 -1.29 -9.92 24.23
CA LEU A 309 -2.35 -9.38 23.37
C LEU A 309 -3.73 -9.47 24.00
N GLN A 310 -4.27 -8.30 24.35
CA GLN A 310 -5.66 -8.16 24.79
C GLN A 310 -6.60 -8.21 23.57
N VAL A 311 -7.62 -9.06 23.64
CA VAL A 311 -8.63 -9.21 22.58
C VAL A 311 -9.60 -8.03 22.62
N ILE A 312 -9.60 -7.23 21.56
CA ILE A 312 -10.26 -5.91 21.51
C ILE A 312 -11.79 -5.98 21.63
N ASP A 313 -12.42 -7.05 21.11
CA ASP A 313 -13.88 -7.24 21.11
C ASP A 313 -14.35 -8.22 22.23
N GLY A 314 -13.59 -8.39 23.32
CA GLY A 314 -13.95 -9.20 24.49
C GLY A 314 -14.45 -8.38 25.69
N PRO A 315 -15.27 -8.95 26.61
CA PRO A 315 -15.66 -8.25 27.83
C PRO A 315 -14.45 -7.98 28.73
N VAL A 316 -14.26 -6.72 29.12
CA VAL A 316 -13.07 -6.27 29.88
C VAL A 316 -13.10 -6.82 31.31
N GLN A 317 -12.54 -8.00 31.52
CA GLN A 317 -12.13 -8.47 32.83
C GLN A 317 -10.87 -7.71 33.26
N TYR A 318 -11.05 -6.64 34.03
CA TYR A 318 -9.98 -6.07 34.82
C TYR A 318 -9.46 -7.15 35.79
N PRO A 319 -8.17 -7.54 35.75
CA PRO A 319 -7.61 -8.39 36.80
C PRO A 319 -7.69 -7.61 38.12
N GLN A 320 -8.39 -8.17 39.10
CA GLN A 320 -8.48 -7.58 40.44
C GLN A 320 -7.06 -7.41 41.01
N PRO A 321 -6.72 -6.22 41.57
CA PRO A 321 -5.36 -5.97 42.05
C PRO A 321 -5.05 -6.85 43.25
N GLN A 322 -4.27 -7.91 43.04
CA GLN A 322 -3.68 -8.68 44.12
C GLN A 322 -2.69 -7.78 44.86
N HIS A 323 -3.01 -7.40 46.10
CA HIS A 323 -2.12 -6.61 46.94
C HIS A 323 -0.80 -7.38 47.18
N PRO A 324 0.36 -6.87 46.75
CA PRO A 324 1.63 -7.53 47.00
C PRO A 324 2.00 -7.38 48.49
N GLN A 325 1.87 -8.46 49.26
CA GLN A 325 2.51 -8.55 50.57
C GLN A 325 4.02 -8.71 50.37
N PHE A 326 4.77 -7.66 50.67
CA PHE A 326 6.24 -7.71 50.66
C PHE A 326 6.77 -8.40 51.90
N SER A 327 7.54 -9.48 51.72
CA SER A 327 8.48 -9.98 52.72
C SER A 327 9.82 -10.35 52.06
N HIS A 328 10.87 -9.74 52.58
CA HIS A 328 12.29 -10.02 52.31
C HIS A 328 12.73 -11.39 52.86
N PRO A 329 13.97 -11.87 52.62
CA PRO A 329 14.95 -11.47 51.59
C PRO A 329 15.55 -12.65 50.80
N ASN A 330 16.01 -12.39 49.56
CA ASN A 330 17.30 -12.85 48.99
C ASN A 330 17.26 -12.69 47.46
N ILE A 331 17.83 -11.59 46.96
CA ILE A 331 18.10 -11.38 45.54
C ILE A 331 19.57 -11.01 45.40
N TYR A 332 20.28 -11.74 44.54
CA TYR A 332 21.48 -11.25 43.87
C TYR A 332 21.31 -11.48 42.37
N ILE A 333 21.75 -10.52 41.57
CA ILE A 333 21.58 -10.48 40.11
C ILE A 333 22.93 -10.80 39.46
N LEU A 334 22.88 -11.58 38.39
CA LEU A 334 23.79 -11.52 37.24
C LEU A 334 22.93 -11.27 36.00
#